data_AF-A0A350PJQ7-F1
#
_entry.id   AF-A0A350PJQ7-F1
#
_cell.length_a   1.000
_cell.length_b   1.000
_cell.length_c   1.000
_cell.angle_alpha   90.00
_cell.angle_beta   90.00
_cell.angle_gamma   90.00
#
_symmetry.space_group_name_H-M   'P 1'
#
loop_
_entity.id
_entity.type
_entity.pdbx_description
1 polymer ?
#
loop_
_entity_poly.entity_id
_entity_poly.type
_entity_poly.pdbx_seq_one_letter_code
_entity_poly.pdbx_strand_id
1 'polypeptide(L)'
;MRYEQRKQMVSAWLFNLLKRYEPPSHLDENAAREEMVLMVEDINSELPNLDDHAFKEHLEKVARYVRKSQVSRKWPSIAMFMKGVRENSKNFKLKEQIGSDNVDWSNPLVINAKRIRNGEAVCQTYLSVSRLKEMLNKGLITSDNIKPYKLSLDNQVKIKEYNDV
;
A
#
# COMPACT_ATOMS: atom_id res chain seq x y z
N MET A 1 13.95 -4.49 -8.86
CA MET A 1 14.74 -3.37 -9.43
C MET A 1 16.12 -3.32 -8.77
N ARG A 2 17.20 -2.92 -9.47
CA ARG A 2 18.53 -2.79 -8.84
C ARG A 2 18.56 -1.59 -7.87
N TYR A 3 19.38 -1.67 -6.83
CA TYR A 3 19.45 -0.66 -5.76
C TYR A 3 19.81 0.74 -6.29
N GLU A 4 20.85 0.84 -7.13
CA GLU A 4 21.27 2.12 -7.72
C GLU A 4 20.21 2.76 -8.62
N GLN A 5 19.50 1.94 -9.40
CA GLN A 5 18.40 2.41 -10.24
C GLN A 5 17.26 2.98 -9.39
N ARG A 6 16.94 2.34 -8.26
CA ARG A 6 15.96 2.87 -7.29
C ARG A 6 16.40 4.21 -6.73
N LYS A 7 17.67 4.35 -6.31
CA LYS A 7 18.21 5.61 -5.78
C LYS A 7 18.08 6.76 -6.79
N GLN A 8 18.40 6.50 -8.06
CA GLN A 8 18.23 7.50 -9.12
C GLN A 8 16.76 7.93 -9.27
N MET A 9 15.82 6.97 -9.22
CA MET A 9 14.39 7.28 -9.30
C MET A 9 13.89 8.07 -8.09
N VAL A 10 14.30 7.70 -6.88
CA VAL A 10 13.96 8.43 -5.65
C VAL A 10 14.55 9.84 -5.69
N SER A 11 15.80 10.00 -6.12
CA SER A 11 16.46 11.30 -6.26
C SER A 11 15.71 12.22 -7.22
N ALA A 12 15.40 11.74 -8.43
CA ALA A 12 14.66 12.52 -9.42
C ALA A 12 13.25 12.90 -8.93
N TRP A 13 12.57 11.99 -8.24
CA TRP A 13 11.26 12.24 -7.64
C TRP A 13 11.33 13.26 -6.50
N LEU A 14 12.27 13.09 -5.56
CA LEU A 14 12.42 13.95 -4.39
C LEU A 14 12.78 15.37 -4.82
N PHE A 15 13.73 15.54 -5.74
CA PHE A 15 14.08 16.84 -6.31
C PHE A 15 12.86 17.54 -6.93
N ASN A 16 12.08 16.81 -7.75
CA ASN A 16 10.86 17.34 -8.36
C ASN A 16 9.76 17.69 -7.34
N LEU A 17 9.79 17.08 -6.16
CA LEU A 17 8.88 17.41 -5.07
C LEU A 17 9.34 18.62 -4.29
N LEU A 18 10.61 18.65 -3.89
CA LEU A 18 11.20 19.69 -3.05
C LEU A 18 11.31 21.04 -3.77
N LYS A 19 11.39 21.09 -5.10
CA LYS A 19 11.36 22.36 -5.87
C LYS A 19 10.12 23.24 -5.62
N ARG A 20 9.07 22.67 -5.01
CA ARG A 20 7.84 23.39 -4.63
C ARG A 20 7.90 23.99 -3.22
N TYR A 21 8.99 23.75 -2.49
CA TYR A 21 9.17 24.12 -1.10
C TYR A 21 10.43 24.97 -0.94
N GLU A 22 10.40 25.84 0.05
CA GLU A 22 11.56 26.64 0.46
C GLU A 22 12.60 25.73 1.16
N PRO A 23 13.87 25.74 0.72
CA PRO A 23 14.91 24.98 1.39
C PRO A 23 15.13 25.47 2.83
N PRO A 24 15.70 24.64 3.71
CA PRO A 24 15.96 25.03 5.09
C PRO A 24 16.88 26.24 5.15
N SER A 25 16.39 27.36 5.70
CA SER A 25 17.09 28.66 5.69
C SER A 25 18.41 28.70 6.47
N HIS A 26 18.71 27.67 7.25
CA HIS A 26 19.94 27.55 8.04
C HIS A 26 21.02 26.72 7.32
N LEU A 27 20.69 26.11 6.19
CA LEU A 27 21.62 25.34 5.37
C LEU A 27 22.06 26.16 4.18
N ASP A 28 23.34 26.11 3.85
CA ASP A 28 23.83 26.56 2.56
C ASP A 28 23.47 25.57 1.45
N GLU A 29 23.80 25.90 0.20
CA GLU A 29 23.46 25.06 -0.95
C GLU A 29 24.11 23.67 -0.90
N ASN A 30 25.33 23.56 -0.37
CA ASN A 30 26.04 22.29 -0.27
C ASN A 30 25.41 21.41 0.81
N ALA A 31 25.15 21.97 1.98
CA ALA A 31 24.50 21.28 3.08
C ALA A 31 23.06 20.86 2.72
N ALA A 32 22.32 21.70 1.98
CA ALA A 32 20.99 21.34 1.47
C ALA A 32 21.04 20.19 0.45
N ARG A 33 22.09 20.13 -0.38
CA ARG A 33 22.32 19.03 -1.32
C ARG A 33 22.67 17.74 -0.58
N GLU A 34 23.54 17.79 0.42
CA GLU A 34 23.89 16.66 1.27
C GLU A 34 22.67 16.12 2.01
N GLU A 35 21.86 17.01 2.60
CA GLU A 35 20.59 16.65 3.24
C GLU A 35 19.67 15.92 2.25
N MET A 36 19.54 16.39 1.00
CA MET A 36 18.74 15.69 0.00
C MET A 36 19.29 14.30 -0.33
N VAL A 37 20.60 14.11 -0.35
CA VAL A 37 21.23 12.79 -0.58
C VAL A 37 20.94 11.83 0.57
N LEU A 38 21.05 12.28 1.82
CA LEU A 38 20.64 11.52 3.00
C LEU A 38 19.13 11.20 2.93
N MET A 39 18.35 12.20 2.53
CA MET A 39 16.98 12.16 2.03
C MET A 39 16.64 10.87 1.27
N VAL A 40 17.35 10.75 0.15
CA VAL A 40 17.19 9.67 -0.82
C VAL A 40 17.57 8.32 -0.23
N GLU A 41 18.67 8.26 0.53
CA GLU A 41 19.16 7.02 1.13
C GLU A 41 18.14 6.45 2.12
N ASP A 42 17.66 7.30 3.03
CA ASP A 42 16.69 6.93 4.06
C ASP A 42 15.38 6.45 3.43
N ILE A 43 14.84 7.21 2.47
CA ILE A 43 13.61 6.85 1.76
C ILE A 43 13.80 5.52 1.00
N ASN A 44 14.91 5.37 0.28
CA ASN A 44 15.17 4.17 -0.49
C ASN A 44 15.33 2.93 0.39
N SER A 45 15.94 3.06 1.58
CA SER A 45 16.15 1.96 2.52
C SER A 45 14.84 1.34 3.02
N GLU A 46 13.76 2.13 3.07
CA GLU A 46 12.46 1.68 3.61
C GLU A 46 11.38 1.40 2.56
N LEU A 47 11.70 1.63 1.29
CA LEU A 47 10.83 1.21 0.20
C LEU A 47 10.89 -0.32 0.01
N PRO A 48 9.75 -1.00 -0.12
CA PRO A 48 9.71 -2.43 -0.43
C PRO A 48 10.32 -2.72 -1.80
N ASN A 49 10.63 -3.99 -2.07
CA ASN A 49 11.16 -4.39 -3.37
C ASN A 49 10.02 -4.45 -4.39
N LEU A 50 9.89 -3.39 -5.20
CA LEU A 50 8.81 -3.24 -6.17
C LEU A 50 9.33 -3.30 -7.61
N ASP A 51 8.45 -3.66 -8.54
CA ASP A 51 8.66 -3.38 -9.96
C ASP A 51 8.56 -1.86 -10.24
N ASP A 52 9.02 -1.45 -11.41
CA ASP A 52 9.10 -0.04 -11.80
C ASP A 52 7.75 0.71 -11.73
N HIS A 53 6.64 0.03 -12.04
CA HIS A 53 5.31 0.63 -12.04
C HIS A 53 4.81 0.82 -10.61
N ALA A 54 4.81 -0.25 -9.81
CA ALA A 54 4.41 -0.22 -8.41
C ALA A 54 5.27 0.74 -7.60
N PHE A 55 6.57 0.83 -7.91
CA PHE A 55 7.49 1.78 -7.28
C PHE A 55 7.09 3.23 -7.52
N LYS A 56 6.81 3.62 -8.78
CA LYS A 56 6.34 4.97 -9.12
C LYS A 56 5.00 5.29 -8.46
N GLU A 57 4.06 4.34 -8.46
CA GLU A 57 2.76 4.49 -7.80
C GLU A 57 2.93 4.72 -6.28
N HIS A 58 3.85 4.00 -5.65
CA HIS A 58 4.17 4.17 -4.23
C HIS A 58 4.70 5.58 -3.95
N LEU A 59 5.72 6.03 -4.70
CA LEU A 59 6.28 7.37 -4.55
C LEU A 59 5.22 8.48 -4.73
N GLU A 60 4.27 8.32 -5.66
CA GLU A 60 3.16 9.27 -5.82
C GLU A 60 2.21 9.31 -4.62
N LYS A 61 1.95 8.15 -4.01
CA LYS A 61 1.16 8.07 -2.77
C LYS A 61 1.89 8.72 -1.59
N VAL A 62 3.21 8.53 -1.48
CA VAL A 62 4.04 9.23 -0.49
C VAL A 62 3.99 10.74 -0.73
N ALA A 63 4.15 11.19 -1.97
CA ALA A 63 4.08 12.62 -2.30
C ALA A 63 2.71 13.22 -1.95
N ARG A 64 1.62 12.48 -2.19
CA ARG A 64 0.26 12.88 -1.79
C ARG A 64 0.13 12.97 -0.28
N TYR A 65 0.69 12.02 0.46
CA TYR A 65 0.70 12.05 1.92
C TYR A 65 1.43 13.31 2.43
N VAL A 66 2.66 13.53 1.96
CA VAL A 66 3.48 14.68 2.35
C VAL A 66 2.78 15.99 2.04
N ARG A 67 2.22 16.16 0.84
CA ARG A 67 1.47 17.39 0.47
C ARG A 67 0.24 17.63 1.35
N LYS A 68 -0.42 16.57 1.84
CA LYS A 68 -1.57 16.69 2.74
C LYS A 68 -1.16 17.00 4.18
N SER A 69 0.00 16.52 4.60
CA SER A 69 0.49 16.66 5.98
C SER A 69 1.36 17.89 6.20
N GLN A 70 2.02 18.39 5.16
CA GLN A 70 2.90 19.54 5.25
C GLN A 70 2.09 20.83 5.22
N VAL A 71 2.10 21.56 6.34
CA VAL A 71 1.41 22.85 6.50
C VAL A 71 2.32 24.02 6.13
N SER A 72 3.65 23.84 6.25
CA SER A 72 4.64 24.87 5.95
C SER A 72 5.04 24.90 4.46
N ARG A 73 5.52 26.07 4.00
CA ARG A 73 6.18 26.19 2.69
C ARG A 73 7.62 25.66 2.69
N LYS A 74 8.20 25.39 3.86
CA LYS A 74 9.54 24.81 3.98
C LYS A 74 9.57 23.35 3.54
N TRP A 75 10.76 22.83 3.25
CA TRP A 75 10.96 21.41 2.98
C TRP A 75 10.29 20.54 4.07
N PRO A 76 9.53 19.49 3.68
CA PRO A 76 9.04 18.50 4.62
C PRO A 76 10.21 17.74 5.27
N SER A 77 10.08 17.41 6.55
CA SER A 77 11.11 16.65 7.26
C SER A 77 11.21 15.21 6.78
N ILE A 78 12.39 14.61 6.91
CA ILE A 78 12.58 13.18 6.60
C ILE A 78 11.59 12.29 7.37
N ALA A 79 11.31 12.59 8.64
CA ALA A 79 10.33 11.86 9.43
C ALA A 79 8.92 11.83 8.78
N MET A 80 8.51 12.92 8.12
CA MET A 80 7.24 12.96 7.38
C MET A 80 7.27 12.05 6.15
N PHE A 81 8.37 12.05 5.41
CA PHE A 81 8.57 11.12 4.29
C PHE A 81 8.55 9.67 4.75
N MET A 82 9.30 9.33 5.79
CA MET A 82 9.35 7.97 6.35
C MET A 82 7.97 7.49 6.82
N LYS A 83 7.19 8.37 7.46
CA LYS A 83 5.80 8.06 7.83
C LYS A 83 4.93 7.81 6.59
N GLY A 84 5.05 8.65 5.56
CA GLY A 84 4.39 8.45 4.27
C GLY A 84 4.76 7.14 3.61
N VAL A 85 6.05 6.77 3.61
CA VAL A 85 6.54 5.50 3.08
C VAL A 85 5.91 4.34 3.84
N ARG A 86 6.02 4.31 5.16
CA ARG A 86 5.52 3.21 6.00
C ARG A 86 4.00 3.02 5.89
N GLU A 87 3.22 4.10 5.94
CA GLU A 87 1.76 4.01 5.81
C GLU A 87 1.33 3.47 4.44
N ASN A 88 2.03 3.87 3.37
CA ASN A 88 1.71 3.37 2.03
C ASN A 88 2.27 1.96 1.78
N SER A 89 3.39 1.60 2.41
CA SER A 89 3.99 0.25 2.34
C SER A 89 3.10 -0.82 3.00
N LYS A 90 2.32 -0.49 4.04
CA LYS A 90 1.34 -1.43 4.63
C LYS A 90 0.36 -1.97 3.58
N ASN A 91 -0.07 -1.10 2.66
CA ASN A 91 -0.98 -1.48 1.57
C ASN A 91 -0.30 -2.35 0.49
N PHE A 92 1.02 -2.24 0.33
CA PHE A 92 1.80 -3.08 -0.59
C PHE A 92 2.14 -4.43 0.01
N LYS A 93 2.52 -4.52 1.30
CA LYS A 93 2.71 -5.81 1.98
C LYS A 93 1.44 -6.67 1.93
N LEU A 94 0.27 -6.04 2.01
CA LEU A 94 -1.01 -6.70 1.80
C LEU A 94 -1.14 -7.23 0.36
N LYS A 95 -0.75 -6.46 -0.67
CA LYS A 95 -0.77 -6.92 -2.07
C LYS A 95 0.27 -8.02 -2.37
N GLU A 96 1.49 -7.93 -1.83
CA GLU A 96 2.58 -8.91 -1.98
C GLU A 96 2.26 -10.24 -1.31
N GLN A 97 1.64 -10.24 -0.13
CA GLN A 97 1.17 -11.48 0.51
C GLN A 97 0.18 -12.27 -0.35
N ILE A 98 -0.52 -11.60 -1.27
CA ILE A 98 -1.49 -12.23 -2.17
C ILE A 98 -0.85 -12.57 -3.53
N GLY A 99 0.35 -12.07 -3.81
CA GLY A 99 0.99 -12.14 -5.13
C GLY A 99 2.36 -12.82 -5.17
N SER A 100 3.01 -13.14 -4.04
CA SER A 100 4.32 -13.79 -4.07
C SER A 100 4.25 -15.28 -4.41
N ASP A 101 5.29 -15.81 -5.06
CA ASP A 101 5.46 -17.22 -5.44
C ASP A 101 5.47 -18.23 -4.24
N ASN A 102 5.31 -17.75 -3.01
CA ASN A 102 5.09 -18.56 -1.80
C ASN A 102 3.61 -18.61 -1.36
N VAL A 103 2.69 -18.17 -2.22
CA VAL A 103 1.26 -18.44 -2.01
C VAL A 103 1.07 -19.95 -2.13
N ASP A 104 0.64 -20.57 -1.04
CA ASP A 104 0.18 -21.95 -1.07
C ASP A 104 -1.09 -22.05 -1.91
N TRP A 105 -0.91 -22.26 -3.22
CA TRP A 105 -2.00 -22.46 -4.17
C TRP A 105 -2.74 -23.77 -3.96
N SER A 106 -2.30 -24.64 -3.02
CA SER A 106 -3.10 -25.77 -2.57
C SER A 106 -4.15 -25.35 -1.53
N ASN A 107 -3.99 -24.17 -0.89
CA ASN A 107 -4.92 -23.68 0.12
C ASN A 107 -6.23 -23.16 -0.53
N PRO A 108 -7.38 -23.80 -0.26
CA PRO A 108 -8.66 -23.40 -0.84
C PRO A 108 -9.08 -21.98 -0.45
N LEU A 109 -8.68 -21.49 0.73
CA LEU A 109 -9.00 -20.14 1.17
C LEU A 109 -8.34 -19.10 0.26
N VAL A 110 -7.09 -19.35 -0.16
CA VAL A 110 -6.34 -18.42 -1.00
C VAL A 110 -6.86 -18.43 -2.43
N ILE A 111 -7.20 -19.60 -2.96
CA ILE A 111 -7.86 -19.72 -4.28
C ILE A 111 -9.16 -18.91 -4.30
N ASN A 112 -10.02 -19.09 -3.30
CA ASN A 112 -11.30 -18.38 -3.26
C ASN A 112 -11.12 -16.87 -3.02
N ALA A 113 -10.14 -16.45 -2.22
CA ALA A 113 -9.79 -15.04 -2.10
C ALA A 113 -9.39 -14.43 -3.46
N LYS A 114 -8.56 -15.13 -4.26
CA LYS A 114 -8.21 -14.69 -5.61
C LYS A 114 -9.45 -14.51 -6.50
N ARG A 115 -10.37 -15.49 -6.49
CA ARG A 115 -11.63 -15.42 -7.24
C ARG A 115 -12.49 -14.22 -6.84
N ILE A 116 -12.61 -13.96 -5.53
CA ILE A 116 -13.35 -12.80 -5.00
C ILE A 116 -12.76 -11.48 -5.52
N ARG A 117 -11.43 -11.34 -5.53
CA ARG A 117 -10.78 -10.12 -6.07
C ARG A 117 -11.05 -9.93 -7.56
N ASN A 118 -11.10 -11.03 -8.31
CA ASN A 118 -11.33 -11.03 -9.75
C ASN A 118 -12.83 -10.89 -10.10
N GLY A 119 -13.73 -10.92 -9.12
CA GLY A 119 -15.18 -10.91 -9.36
C GLY A 119 -15.71 -12.24 -9.95
N GLU A 120 -14.97 -13.33 -9.79
CA GLU A 120 -15.33 -14.65 -10.30
C GLU A 120 -16.37 -15.35 -9.40
N ALA A 121 -16.99 -16.41 -9.90
CA ALA A 121 -17.91 -17.23 -9.11
C ALA A 121 -17.19 -17.96 -7.96
N VAL A 122 -17.75 -17.88 -6.76
CA VAL A 122 -17.18 -18.41 -5.52
C VAL A 122 -18.25 -19.22 -4.79
N CYS A 123 -17.86 -20.35 -4.20
CA CYS A 123 -18.79 -21.18 -3.45
C CYS A 123 -19.27 -20.45 -2.19
N GLN A 124 -20.57 -20.55 -1.89
CA GLN A 124 -21.22 -19.78 -0.84
C GLN A 124 -20.60 -20.00 0.56
N THR A 125 -20.01 -21.15 0.83
CA THR A 125 -19.30 -21.46 2.07
C THR A 125 -18.12 -20.50 2.33
N TYR A 126 -17.45 -20.03 1.27
CA TYR A 126 -16.35 -19.06 1.35
C TYR A 126 -16.81 -17.61 1.42
N LEU A 127 -18.09 -17.35 1.12
CA LEU A 127 -18.74 -16.07 1.33
C LEU A 127 -19.36 -15.97 2.74
N SER A 128 -19.13 -16.95 3.61
CA SER A 128 -19.57 -16.87 5.00
C SER A 128 -18.86 -15.76 5.78
N VAL A 129 -19.55 -15.16 6.74
CA VAL A 129 -19.00 -14.07 7.57
C VAL A 129 -17.67 -14.46 8.24
N SER A 130 -17.53 -15.70 8.71
CA SER A 130 -16.29 -16.17 9.34
C SER A 130 -15.14 -16.24 8.33
N ARG A 131 -15.37 -16.81 7.15
CA ARG A 131 -14.35 -16.95 6.10
C ARG A 131 -13.96 -15.61 5.49
N LEU A 132 -14.91 -14.70 5.28
CA LEU A 132 -14.62 -13.35 4.81
C LEU A 132 -13.83 -12.54 5.85
N LYS A 133 -14.17 -12.64 7.14
CA LYS A 133 -13.36 -12.06 8.21
C LYS A 133 -11.95 -12.65 8.23
N GLU A 134 -11.82 -13.96 8.07
CA GLU A 134 -10.52 -14.63 7.99
C GLU A 134 -9.69 -14.08 6.82
N MET A 135 -10.29 -13.96 5.63
CA MET A 135 -9.62 -13.42 4.44
C MET A 135 -9.27 -11.93 4.59
N LEU A 136 -10.14 -11.11 5.17
CA LEU A 136 -9.86 -9.69 5.46
C LEU A 136 -8.71 -9.54 6.46
N ASN A 137 -8.73 -10.30 7.56
CA ASN A 137 -7.70 -10.27 8.60
C ASN A 137 -6.34 -10.72 8.07
N LYS A 138 -6.33 -11.73 7.18
CA LYS A 138 -5.12 -12.20 6.48
C LYS A 138 -4.72 -11.30 5.32
N GLY A 139 -5.46 -10.22 5.05
CA GLY A 139 -5.18 -9.30 3.96
C GLY A 139 -5.44 -9.86 2.57
N LEU A 140 -6.11 -11.01 2.44
CA LEU A 140 -6.31 -11.71 1.17
C LEU A 140 -7.33 -11.03 0.24
N ILE A 141 -8.23 -10.24 0.81
CA ILE A 141 -9.27 -9.47 0.10
C ILE A 141 -9.47 -8.12 0.81
N THR A 142 -10.13 -7.17 0.14
CA THR A 142 -10.59 -5.91 0.74
C THR A 142 -12.12 -5.85 0.80
N SER A 143 -12.66 -4.94 1.62
CA SER A 143 -14.10 -4.71 1.71
C SER A 143 -14.74 -4.35 0.37
N ASP A 144 -14.00 -3.70 -0.53
CA ASP A 144 -14.47 -3.37 -1.88
C ASP A 144 -14.65 -4.62 -2.74
N ASN A 145 -13.78 -5.63 -2.60
CA ASN A 145 -13.91 -6.89 -3.34
C ASN A 145 -15.17 -7.67 -2.97
N ILE A 146 -15.77 -7.41 -1.79
CA ILE A 146 -16.94 -8.15 -1.29
C ILE A 146 -18.25 -7.58 -1.85
N LYS A 147 -18.28 -6.31 -2.30
CA LYS A 147 -19.49 -5.61 -2.77
C LYS A 147 -20.31 -6.39 -3.81
N PRO A 148 -19.71 -7.06 -4.82
CA PRO A 148 -20.48 -7.83 -5.81
C PRO A 148 -21.24 -9.03 -5.23
N TYR A 149 -20.83 -9.51 -4.05
CA TYR A 149 -21.37 -10.73 -3.42
C TYR A 149 -22.43 -10.44 -2.35
N LYS A 150 -22.87 -9.18 -2.22
CA LYS A 150 -23.84 -8.73 -1.20
C LYS A 150 -25.14 -9.53 -1.19
N LEU A 151 -25.69 -9.89 -2.34
CA LEU A 151 -26.93 -10.69 -2.43
C LEU A 151 -26.78 -12.06 -1.74
N SER A 152 -25.64 -12.71 -1.90
CA SER A 152 -25.36 -13.99 -1.23
C SER A 152 -25.15 -13.83 0.28
N LEU A 153 -24.66 -12.67 0.72
CA LEU A 153 -24.46 -12.33 2.13
C LEU A 153 -25.77 -12.02 2.84
N ASP A 154 -26.63 -11.22 2.21
CA ASP A 154 -27.93 -10.83 2.74
C ASP A 154 -28.82 -12.06 2.95
N ASN A 155 -28.74 -13.04 2.06
CA ASN A 155 -29.43 -14.32 2.20
C ASN A 155 -28.90 -15.18 3.37
N GLN A 156 -27.61 -15.10 3.71
CA GLN A 156 -27.08 -15.84 4.87
C GLN A 156 -27.52 -15.23 6.21
N VAL A 157 -27.63 -13.90 6.29
CA VAL A 157 -28.13 -13.21 7.49
C VAL A 157 -29.57 -13.65 7.77
N LYS A 158 -30.42 -13.66 6.73
CA LYS A 158 -31.82 -14.11 6.83
C LYS A 158 -31.96 -15.58 7.27
N ILE A 159 -31.08 -16.47 6.80
CA ILE A 159 -31.11 -17.89 7.21
C ILE A 159 -30.70 -18.06 8.67
N LYS A 160 -29.76 -17.26 9.18
CA LYS A 160 -29.42 -17.28 10.61
C LYS A 160 -30.57 -16.80 11.48
N GLU A 161 -31.18 -15.67 11.12
CA GLU A 161 -32.34 -15.12 11.83
C GLU A 161 -33.52 -16.11 11.87
N TYR A 162 -33.71 -16.93 10.83
CA TYR A 162 -34.75 -17.96 10.82
C TYR A 162 -34.44 -19.17 11.73
N ASN A 163 -33.16 -19.49 11.93
CA ASN A 163 -32.74 -20.64 12.76
C ASN A 163 -32.56 -20.31 14.25
N ASP A 164 -32.57 -19.02 14.60
CA ASP A 164 -32.47 -18.52 15.98
C ASP A 164 -33.86 -18.19 16.59
N VAL A 165 -34.96 -18.59 15.93
CA VAL A 165 -36.37 -18.51 16.38
C VAL A 165 -36.90 -19.91 16.67
#